data_AF-A0A1C6EY80-F1
#
_entry.id   AF-A0A1C6EY80-F1
#
_cell.length_a   1.000
_cell.length_b   1.000
_cell.length_c   1.000
_cell.angle_alpha   90.00
_cell.angle_beta   90.00
_cell.angle_gamma   90.00
#
_symmetry.space_group_name_H-M   'P 1'
#
loop_
_entity.id
_entity.type
_entity.pdbx_description
1 polymer ?
#
loop_
_entity_poly.entity_id
_entity_poly.type
_entity_poly.pdbx_seq_one_letter_code
_entity_poly.pdbx_strand_id
1 'polypeptide(L)'
;MENTQKSFIRQPGRKAEDSIRKMTIYKDSAVNAMKDSLEFDKKIVESNDEYIKKLREADATEYDILKANMEKAESEEERSAIRSRLAEMNAQRYKKDTENKEFYEKQQESHRNHNLKILASVAVITGLAYKFRKPLMNAGKALITKV
;
A
#
# COMPACT_ATOMS: atom_id res chain seq x y z
N MET A 1 -42.81 36.54 -40.17
CA MET A 1 -41.67 36.27 -39.27
C MET A 1 -41.83 34.87 -38.74
N GLU A 2 -41.22 33.87 -39.38
CA GLU A 2 -41.23 32.50 -38.89
C GLU A 2 -40.08 32.31 -37.89
N ASN A 3 -40.44 31.94 -36.67
CA ASN A 3 -39.49 31.66 -35.60
C ASN A 3 -39.37 30.14 -35.46
N THR A 4 -38.47 29.51 -36.21
CA THR A 4 -38.25 28.06 -36.17
C THR A 4 -37.23 27.73 -35.07
N GLN A 5 -37.72 27.45 -33.87
CA GLN A 5 -36.92 26.79 -32.83
C GLN A 5 -36.56 25.37 -33.30
N LYS A 6 -35.32 25.17 -33.76
CA LYS A 6 -34.78 23.83 -34.05
C LYS A 6 -34.68 23.04 -32.74
N SER A 7 -35.62 22.12 -32.52
CA SER A 7 -35.49 21.11 -31.48
C SER A 7 -34.42 20.09 -31.92
N PHE A 8 -33.33 20.02 -31.16
CA PHE A 8 -32.32 18.96 -31.35
C PHE A 8 -32.90 17.63 -30.84
N ILE A 9 -33.49 16.86 -31.75
CA ILE A 9 -33.91 15.48 -31.48
C ILE A 9 -32.64 14.64 -31.29
N ARG A 10 -32.29 14.30 -30.04
CA ARG A 10 -31.19 13.38 -29.74
C ARG A 10 -31.57 11.97 -30.21
N GLN A 11 -30.83 11.44 -31.18
CA GLN A 11 -31.04 10.10 -31.74
C GLN A 11 -30.90 8.99 -30.66
N PRO A 12 -31.80 7.99 -30.64
CA PRO A 12 -31.82 6.92 -29.62
C PRO A 12 -30.54 6.09 -29.53
N GLY A 13 -29.83 5.86 -30.64
CA GLY A 13 -28.61 5.04 -30.68
C GLY A 13 -27.40 5.64 -29.95
N ARG A 14 -27.28 6.97 -29.96
CA ARG A 14 -26.16 7.68 -29.29
C ARG A 14 -26.15 7.49 -27.78
N LYS A 15 -27.32 7.36 -27.14
CA LYS A 15 -27.41 7.13 -25.68
C LYS A 15 -26.91 5.74 -25.27
N ALA A 16 -27.14 4.73 -26.10
CA ALA A 16 -26.71 3.37 -25.84
C ALA A 16 -25.19 3.22 -26.06
N GLU A 17 -24.66 3.80 -27.13
CA GLU A 17 -23.21 3.85 -27.37
C GLU A 17 -22.45 4.62 -26.28
N ASP A 18 -22.95 5.78 -25.86
CA ASP A 18 -22.38 6.55 -24.75
C ASP A 18 -22.39 5.78 -23.42
N SER A 19 -23.46 5.00 -23.18
CA SER A 19 -23.59 4.13 -22.00
C SER A 19 -22.55 3.00 -22.00
N ILE A 20 -22.39 2.31 -23.14
CA ILE A 20 -21.40 1.24 -23.30
C ILE A 20 -19.98 1.79 -23.15
N ARG A 21 -19.69 2.93 -23.79
CA ARG A 21 -18.36 3.58 -23.71
C ARG A 21 -18.02 3.99 -22.28
N LYS A 22 -18.98 4.56 -21.55
CA LYS A 22 -18.83 4.87 -20.12
C LYS A 22 -18.56 3.60 -19.30
N MET A 23 -19.34 2.54 -19.51
CA MET A 23 -19.18 1.28 -18.80
C MET A 23 -17.79 0.65 -19.02
N THR A 24 -17.25 0.71 -20.25
CA THR A 24 -15.89 0.25 -20.55
C THR A 24 -14.83 1.07 -19.81
N ILE A 25 -14.93 2.41 -19.85
CA ILE A 25 -13.98 3.29 -19.14
C ILE A 25 -13.99 2.99 -17.63
N TYR A 26 -15.16 2.79 -17.03
CA TYR A 26 -15.26 2.45 -15.60
C TYR A 26 -14.70 1.08 -15.26
N LYS A 27 -14.92 0.09 -16.13
CA LYS A 27 -14.32 -1.24 -15.97
C LYS A 27 -12.79 -1.15 -16.02
N ASP A 28 -12.25 -0.38 -16.97
CA ASP A 28 -10.81 -0.17 -17.12
C ASP A 28 -10.23 0.56 -15.89
N SER A 29 -10.90 1.60 -15.39
CA SER A 29 -10.51 2.28 -14.14
C SER A 29 -10.45 1.33 -12.94
N ALA A 30 -11.42 0.41 -12.81
CA ALA A 30 -11.45 -0.56 -11.73
C ALA A 30 -10.33 -1.61 -11.86
N VAL A 31 -10.09 -2.12 -13.08
CA VAL A 31 -9.01 -3.06 -13.37
C VAL A 31 -7.65 -2.43 -13.12
N ASN A 32 -7.46 -1.18 -13.54
CA ASN A 32 -6.22 -0.44 -13.29
C ASN A 32 -6.00 -0.22 -11.79
N ALA A 33 -7.00 0.23 -11.04
CA ALA A 33 -6.87 0.40 -9.59
C ALA A 33 -6.52 -0.92 -8.85
N MET A 34 -7.06 -2.05 -9.31
CA MET A 34 -6.72 -3.37 -8.77
C MET A 34 -5.27 -3.78 -9.11
N LYS A 35 -4.83 -3.53 -10.35
CA LYS A 35 -3.46 -3.81 -10.79
C LYS A 35 -2.45 -2.93 -10.06
N ASP A 36 -2.74 -1.64 -9.92
CA ASP A 36 -1.93 -0.68 -9.20
C ASP A 36 -1.80 -1.08 -7.72
N SER A 37 -2.85 -1.62 -7.10
CA SER A 37 -2.79 -2.19 -5.74
C SER A 37 -1.76 -3.30 -5.61
N LEU A 38 -1.75 -4.24 -6.56
CA LEU A 38 -0.81 -5.38 -6.54
C LEU A 38 0.63 -4.92 -6.77
N GLU A 39 0.84 -3.98 -7.69
CA GLU A 39 2.18 -3.45 -7.98
C GLU A 39 2.72 -2.61 -6.81
N PHE A 40 1.85 -1.85 -6.14
CA PHE A 40 2.19 -1.10 -4.93
C PHE A 40 2.60 -2.03 -3.79
N ASP A 41 1.79 -3.06 -3.49
CA ASP A 41 2.11 -4.03 -2.44
C ASP A 41 3.45 -4.73 -2.73
N LYS A 42 3.72 -5.08 -3.99
CA LYS A 42 5.00 -5.66 -4.40
C LYS A 42 6.19 -4.71 -4.14
N LYS A 43 6.08 -3.44 -4.53
CA LYS A 43 7.12 -2.42 -4.30
C LYS A 43 7.40 -2.19 -2.82
N ILE A 44 6.36 -2.24 -1.98
CA ILE A 44 6.50 -2.10 -0.52
C ILE A 44 7.35 -3.25 0.04
N VAL A 45 7.09 -4.50 -0.38
CA VAL A 45 7.88 -5.66 0.05
C VAL A 45 9.34 -5.54 -0.40
N GLU A 46 9.59 -5.23 -1.67
CA GLU A 46 10.94 -5.06 -2.21
C GLU A 46 11.71 -3.94 -1.49
N SER A 47 11.08 -2.80 -1.26
CA SER A 47 11.66 -1.67 -0.53
C SER A 47 11.98 -2.02 0.92
N ASN A 48 11.16 -2.86 1.57
CA ASN A 48 11.42 -3.33 2.93
C ASN A 48 12.64 -4.26 2.96
N ASP A 49 12.73 -5.22 2.03
CA ASP A 49 13.88 -6.14 1.94
C ASP A 49 15.20 -5.38 1.71
N GLU A 50 15.19 -4.38 0.82
CA GLU A 50 16.36 -3.52 0.60
C GLU A 50 16.75 -2.70 1.83
N TYR A 51 15.76 -2.18 2.58
CA TYR A 51 16.00 -1.42 3.79
C TYR A 51 16.62 -2.29 4.90
N ILE A 52 16.07 -3.49 5.13
CA ILE A 52 16.64 -4.45 6.10
C ILE A 52 18.07 -4.84 5.73
N LYS A 53 18.33 -5.02 4.43
CA LYS A 53 19.70 -5.27 3.94
C LYS A 53 20.65 -4.12 4.30
N LYS A 54 20.25 -2.87 4.03
CA LYS A 54 21.07 -1.68 4.37
C LYS A 54 21.31 -1.54 5.86
N LEU A 55 20.33 -1.83 6.71
CA LEU A 55 20.53 -1.85 8.17
C LEU A 55 21.57 -2.89 8.59
N ARG A 56 21.55 -4.07 7.98
CA ARG A 56 22.55 -5.11 8.25
C ARG A 56 23.94 -4.71 7.80
N GLU A 57 24.06 -4.11 6.62
CA GLU A 57 25.33 -3.63 6.07
C GLU A 57 25.92 -2.48 6.89
N ALA A 58 25.09 -1.54 7.35
CA ALA A 58 25.53 -0.41 8.18
C ALA A 58 26.14 -0.88 9.51
N ASP A 59 25.56 -1.90 10.13
CA ASP A 59 26.03 -2.44 11.41
C ASP A 59 27.18 -3.44 11.25
N ALA A 60 27.45 -3.96 10.04
CA ALA A 60 28.37 -5.07 9.81
C ALA A 60 29.80 -4.75 10.29
N THR A 61 30.30 -3.57 9.95
CA THR A 61 31.66 -3.15 10.32
C THR A 61 31.82 -2.99 11.83
N GLU A 62 30.82 -2.41 12.50
CA GLU A 62 30.84 -2.26 13.96
C GLU A 62 30.73 -3.62 14.66
N TYR A 63 29.92 -4.53 14.13
CA TYR A 63 29.81 -5.90 14.64
C TYR A 63 31.12 -6.68 14.52
N ASP A 64 31.81 -6.59 13.38
CA ASP A 64 33.10 -7.24 13.15
C ASP A 64 34.18 -6.70 14.10
N ILE A 65 34.21 -5.39 14.31
CA ILE A 65 35.12 -4.74 15.28
C ILE A 65 34.82 -5.21 16.70
N LEU A 66 33.55 -5.19 17.12
CA LEU A 66 33.16 -5.61 18.47
C LEU A 66 33.48 -7.09 18.72
N LYS A 67 33.30 -7.95 17.71
CA LYS A 67 33.66 -9.36 17.79
C LYS A 67 35.18 -9.56 17.93
N ALA A 68 35.97 -8.87 17.11
CA ALA A 68 37.44 -8.91 17.21
C ALA A 68 37.94 -8.37 18.55
N ASN A 69 37.29 -7.34 19.09
CA ASN A 69 37.62 -6.78 20.41
C ASN A 69 37.23 -7.75 21.54
N MET A 70 36.13 -8.49 21.40
CA MET A 70 35.72 -9.50 22.38
C MET A 70 36.74 -10.64 22.48
N GLU A 71 37.31 -11.05 21.35
CA GLU A 71 38.37 -12.08 21.29
C GLU A 71 39.68 -11.61 21.92
N LYS A 72 39.96 -10.30 21.88
CA LYS A 72 41.16 -9.68 22.46
C LYS A 72 40.97 -9.16 23.89
N ALA A 73 39.74 -9.17 24.41
CA ALA A 73 39.44 -8.62 25.73
C ALA A 73 40.09 -9.46 26.83
N GLU A 74 40.93 -8.81 27.63
CA GLU A 74 41.71 -9.44 28.71
C GLU A 74 40.98 -9.36 30.06
N SER A 75 39.98 -8.49 30.17
CA SER A 75 39.17 -8.32 31.39
C SER A 75 37.68 -8.62 31.18
N GLU A 76 37.00 -8.99 32.27
CA GLU A 76 35.55 -9.19 32.24
C GLU A 76 34.79 -7.86 32.14
N GLU A 77 35.33 -6.75 32.66
CA GLU A 77 34.77 -5.42 32.45
C GLU A 77 34.71 -5.05 30.95
N GLU A 78 35.79 -5.25 30.19
CA GLU A 78 35.83 -4.99 28.75
C GLU A 78 34.82 -5.86 27.99
N ARG A 79 34.74 -7.15 28.34
CA ARG A 79 33.75 -8.08 27.77
C ARG A 79 32.32 -7.65 28.07
N SER A 80 32.06 -7.16 29.28
CA SER A 80 30.75 -6.66 29.68
C SER A 80 30.36 -5.40 28.92
N ALA A 81 31.28 -4.46 28.73
CA ALA A 81 31.07 -3.26 27.93
C ALA A 81 30.76 -3.59 26.46
N ILE A 82 31.49 -4.53 25.86
CA ILE A 82 31.26 -5.00 24.48
C ILE A 82 29.88 -5.67 24.35
N ARG A 83 29.49 -6.53 25.29
CA ARG A 83 28.15 -7.15 25.30
C ARG A 83 27.04 -6.11 25.45
N SER A 84 27.24 -5.10 26.27
CA SER A 84 26.28 -4.00 26.46
C SER A 84 26.12 -3.20 25.16
N ARG A 85 27.23 -2.91 24.46
CA ARG A 85 27.19 -2.24 23.16
C ARG A 85 26.46 -3.05 22.09
N LEU A 86 26.70 -4.37 22.04
CA LEU A 86 25.97 -5.28 21.15
C LEU A 86 24.46 -5.29 21.46
N ALA A 87 24.08 -5.28 22.73
CA ALA A 87 22.68 -5.21 23.16
C ALA A 87 22.02 -3.89 22.75
N GLU A 88 22.71 -2.76 22.91
CA GLU A 88 22.24 -1.45 22.46
C GLU A 88 22.04 -1.39 20.93
N MET A 89 23.01 -1.89 20.15
CA MET A 89 22.88 -1.96 18.69
C MET A 89 21.66 -2.77 18.26
N ASN A 90 21.44 -3.93 18.92
CA ASN A 90 20.25 -4.74 18.66
C ASN A 90 18.96 -3.99 19.01
N ALA A 91 18.90 -3.32 20.16
CA ALA A 91 17.74 -2.52 20.56
C ALA A 91 17.45 -1.37 19.58
N GLN A 92 18.48 -0.67 19.11
CA GLN A 92 18.35 0.38 18.10
C GLN A 92 17.83 -0.18 16.76
N ARG A 93 18.30 -1.36 16.36
CA ARG A 93 17.80 -2.06 15.18
C ARG A 93 16.32 -2.41 15.31
N TYR A 94 15.89 -2.99 16.43
CA TYR A 94 14.48 -3.30 16.68
C TYR A 94 13.59 -2.05 16.63
N LYS A 95 14.08 -0.93 17.17
CA LYS A 95 13.35 0.34 17.12
C LYS A 95 13.19 0.84 15.68
N LYS A 96 14.28 0.84 14.90
CA LYS A 96 14.25 1.23 13.47
C LYS A 96 13.38 0.32 12.61
N ASP A 97 13.34 -0.97 12.92
CA ASP A 97 12.47 -1.94 12.25
C ASP A 97 10.99 -1.65 12.55
N THR A 98 10.68 -1.32 13.81
CA THR A 98 9.32 -0.95 14.24
C THR A 98 8.85 0.35 13.54
N GLU A 99 9.66 1.41 13.53
CA GLU A 99 9.35 2.67 12.85
C GLU A 99 9.10 2.46 11.34
N ASN A 100 9.91 1.61 10.71
CA ASN A 100 9.78 1.25 9.31
C ASN A 100 8.50 0.44 9.02
N LYS A 101 8.15 -0.50 9.90
CA LYS A 101 6.87 -1.24 9.80
C LYS A 101 5.68 -0.29 9.87
N GLU A 102 5.65 0.61 10.84
CA GLU A 102 4.58 1.61 10.97
C GLU A 102 4.47 2.52 9.74
N PHE A 103 5.61 2.90 9.15
CA PHE A 103 5.63 3.69 7.93
C PHE A 103 4.99 2.95 6.74
N TYR A 104 5.34 1.68 6.53
CA TYR A 104 4.76 0.89 5.46
C TYR A 104 3.28 0.56 5.68
N GLU A 105 2.85 0.30 6.92
CA GLU A 105 1.44 0.12 7.25
C GLU A 105 0.61 1.36 6.88
N LYS A 106 1.09 2.56 7.24
CA LYS A 106 0.43 3.83 6.86
C LYS A 106 0.36 4.02 5.35
N GLN A 107 1.42 3.68 4.62
CA GLN A 107 1.44 3.75 3.17
C GLN A 107 0.44 2.78 2.53
N GLN A 108 0.38 1.54 3.03
CA GLN A 108 -0.55 0.52 2.53
C GLN A 108 -2.00 0.90 2.82
N GLU A 109 -2.29 1.44 4.01
CA GLU A 109 -3.62 1.93 4.35
C GLU A 109 -4.04 3.09 3.44
N SER A 110 -3.16 4.08 3.24
CA SER A 110 -3.42 5.22 2.35
C SER A 110 -3.72 4.76 0.91
N HIS A 111 -2.91 3.83 0.39
CA HIS A 111 -3.08 3.29 -0.96
C HIS A 111 -4.39 2.50 -1.11
N ARG A 112 -4.72 1.63 -0.16
CA ARG A 112 -6.00 0.91 -0.12
C ARG A 112 -7.19 1.86 -0.06
N ASN A 113 -7.11 2.91 0.77
CA ASN A 113 -8.15 3.92 0.89
C ASN A 113 -8.35 4.69 -0.42
N HIS A 114 -7.27 4.99 -1.15
CA HIS A 114 -7.36 5.61 -2.47
C HIS A 114 -8.06 4.70 -3.48
N ASN A 115 -7.65 3.42 -3.56
CA ASN A 115 -8.26 2.45 -4.46
C ASN A 115 -9.74 2.20 -4.15
N LEU A 116 -10.11 2.14 -2.87
CA LEU A 116 -11.50 2.05 -2.44
C LEU A 116 -12.34 3.24 -2.90
N LYS A 117 -11.79 4.47 -2.87
CA LYS A 117 -12.47 5.66 -3.40
C LYS A 117 -12.71 5.56 -4.91
N ILE A 118 -11.73 5.07 -5.66
CA ILE A 118 -11.89 4.85 -7.11
C ILE A 118 -13.00 3.82 -7.38
N LEU A 119 -12.96 2.67 -6.71
CA LEU A 119 -13.96 1.61 -6.87
C LEU A 119 -15.36 2.07 -6.44
N ALA A 120 -15.48 2.82 -5.35
CA ALA A 120 -16.75 3.40 -4.91
C ALA A 120 -17.30 4.40 -5.94
N SER A 121 -16.45 5.25 -6.51
CA SER A 121 -16.83 6.22 -7.54
C SER A 121 -17.31 5.53 -8.82
N VAL A 122 -16.62 4.45 -9.23
CA VAL A 122 -17.03 3.58 -10.33
C VAL A 122 -18.41 2.96 -10.06
N ALA A 123 -18.65 2.46 -8.84
CA ALA A 123 -19.93 1.86 -8.46
C ALA A 123 -21.09 2.86 -8.48
N VAL A 124 -20.87 4.12 -8.08
CA VAL A 124 -21.86 5.20 -8.12
C VAL A 124 -22.25 5.51 -9.57
N ILE A 125 -21.27 5.68 -10.46
CA ILE A 125 -21.56 6.15 -11.82
C ILE A 125 -22.16 5.05 -12.71
N THR A 126 -21.82 3.79 -12.47
CA THR A 126 -22.41 2.64 -13.20
C THR A 126 -23.84 2.31 -12.76
N GLY A 127 -24.44 3.06 -11.83
CA GLY A 127 -25.77 2.78 -11.27
C GLY A 127 -25.82 1.49 -10.42
N LEU A 128 -24.67 0.83 -10.26
CA LEU A 128 -24.49 -0.39 -9.51
C LEU A 128 -24.38 -0.15 -8.00
N ALA A 129 -24.24 1.10 -7.55
CA ALA A 129 -24.22 1.45 -6.13
C ALA A 129 -25.45 0.91 -5.38
N TYR A 130 -26.62 0.80 -6.01
CA TYR A 130 -27.80 0.20 -5.36
C TYR A 130 -27.75 -1.34 -5.35
N LYS A 131 -27.25 -1.97 -6.43
CA LYS A 131 -27.15 -3.44 -6.57
C LYS A 131 -25.98 -4.06 -5.79
N PHE A 132 -24.86 -3.34 -5.68
CA PHE A 132 -23.61 -3.83 -5.09
C PHE A 132 -23.30 -3.27 -3.70
N ARG A 133 -24.17 -2.40 -3.13
CA ARG A 133 -24.04 -1.91 -1.75
C ARG A 133 -23.91 -3.04 -0.74
N LYS A 134 -24.82 -4.03 -0.81
CA LYS A 134 -24.85 -5.19 0.09
C LYS A 134 -23.62 -6.10 -0.11
N PRO A 135 -23.26 -6.51 -1.34
CA PRO A 135 -22.04 -7.29 -1.60
C PRO A 135 -20.75 -6.62 -1.13
N LEU A 136 -20.54 -5.33 -1.42
CA LEU A 136 -19.34 -4.59 -1.01
C LEU A 136 -19.25 -4.43 0.50
N MET A 137 -20.38 -4.15 1.17
CA MET A 137 -20.42 -4.03 2.62
C MET A 137 -20.21 -5.38 3.31
N ASN A 138 -20.67 -6.49 2.70
CA ASN A 138 -20.43 -7.85 3.18
C ASN A 138 -18.98 -8.31 2.93
N ALA A 139 -18.40 -7.99 1.77
CA ALA A 139 -16.99 -8.26 1.47
C ALA A 139 -16.05 -7.44 2.37
N GLY A 140 -16.39 -6.17 2.62
CA GLY A 140 -15.68 -5.31 3.58
C GLY A 140 -15.76 -5.84 5.01
N LYS A 141 -16.94 -6.32 5.44
CA LYS A 141 -17.07 -7.00 6.74
C LYS A 141 -16.22 -8.27 6.81
N ALA A 142 -16.21 -9.10 5.78
CA ALA A 142 -15.40 -10.33 5.73
C ALA A 142 -13.88 -10.08 5.73
N LEU A 143 -13.44 -8.94 5.19
CA LEU A 143 -12.06 -8.46 5.27
C LEU A 143 -11.68 -7.95 6.67
N ILE A 144 -12.64 -7.41 7.44
CA ILE A 144 -12.45 -6.89 8.81
C ILE A 144 -12.59 -8.00 9.87
N THR A 145 -13.38 -9.06 9.60
CA THR A 145 -13.64 -10.16 10.55
C THR A 145 -12.70 -11.36 10.41
N LYS A 146 -11.71 -11.32 9.51
CA LYS A 146 -10.56 -12.24 9.61
C LYS A 146 -9.55 -11.69 10.62
N VAL A 147 -9.93 -11.82 11.89
CA VAL A 147 -9.03 -11.96 13.05
C VAL A 147 -9.19 -13.39 13.54
#